data_AF-H0BYA4-F1
#
_entry.id   AF-H0BYA4-F1
#
_cell.length_a   1.000
_cell.length_b   1.000
_cell.length_c   1.000
_cell.angle_alpha   90.00
_cell.angle_beta   90.00
_cell.angle_gamma   90.00
#
_symmetry.space_group_name_H-M   'P 1'
#
loop_
_entity.id
_entity.type
_entity.pdbx_description
1 polymer ?
#
loop_
_entity_poly.entity_id
_entity_poly.type
_entity_poly.pdbx_seq_one_letter_code
_entity_poly.pdbx_strand_id
1 'polypeptide(L)' 'MNAETLNDDALLRVSQLTNKPGKPGLLGVSRSSFYRLLDADFPKPIRPLPGVVAWRAGDVRQWIRSHSPS' A
#
# COMPACT_ATOMS: atom_id res chain seq x y z
N MET A 1 7.92 12.13 5.08
CA MET A 1 7.77 11.77 3.66
C MET A 1 6.28 11.67 3.40
N ASN A 2 5.71 12.67 2.74
CA ASN A 2 4.28 12.73 2.41
C ASN A 2 4.03 11.83 1.20
N ALA A 3 3.01 10.98 1.24
CA ALA A 3 2.73 10.01 0.18
C ALA A 3 2.17 10.64 -1.11
N GLU A 4 1.91 11.95 -1.09
CA GLU A 4 1.27 12.70 -2.16
C GLU A 4 2.21 13.07 -3.33
N THR A 5 3.53 12.94 -3.16
CA THR A 5 4.51 13.29 -4.20
C THR A 5 5.20 12.11 -4.89
N LEU A 6 4.81 10.86 -4.57
CA LEU A 6 5.38 9.68 -5.26
C LEU A 6 4.85 9.60 -6.70
N ASN A 7 5.72 9.32 -7.67
CA ASN A 7 5.28 8.96 -9.02
C ASN A 7 4.40 7.69 -8.97
N ASP A 8 3.43 7.53 -9.87
CA ASP A 8 2.52 6.38 -9.85
C ASP A 8 3.24 5.04 -10.04
N ASP A 9 4.39 5.04 -10.73
CA ASP A 9 5.26 3.87 -10.89
C ASP A 9 6.13 3.56 -9.65
N ALA A 10 6.09 4.39 -8.61
CA ALA A 10 6.86 4.14 -7.40
C ALA A 10 6.39 2.85 -6.72
N LEU A 11 7.36 2.08 -6.18
CA LEU A 11 7.07 0.81 -5.54
C LEU A 11 6.96 0.95 -4.02
N LEU A 12 5.80 0.56 -3.50
CA LEU A 12 5.47 0.55 -2.07
C LEU A 12 5.63 -0.86 -1.50
N ARG A 13 6.36 -0.99 -0.40
CA ARG A 13 6.40 -2.24 0.39
C ARG A 13 5.35 -2.21 1.49
N VAL A 14 5.00 -3.38 2.03
CA VAL A 14 4.09 -3.54 3.19
C VAL A 14 4.40 -2.52 4.29
N SER A 15 5.70 -2.30 4.55
CA SER A 15 6.19 -1.42 5.60
C SER A 15 5.90 0.08 5.39
N GLN A 16 5.52 0.49 4.18
CA GLN A 16 5.05 1.83 3.82
C GLN A 16 3.52 1.89 3.75
N LEU A 17 2.86 0.76 3.45
CA LEU A 17 1.41 0.65 3.40
C LEU A 17 0.78 0.60 4.80
N THR A 18 1.43 -0.10 5.74
CA THR A 18 0.91 -0.36 7.08
C THR A 18 1.53 0.55 8.12
N ASN A 19 0.80 0.80 9.21
CA ASN A 19 1.32 1.50 10.37
C ASN A 19 2.52 0.77 10.99
N LYS A 20 3.46 1.57 11.49
CA LYS A 20 4.56 1.16 12.37
C LYS A 20 4.51 1.99 13.66
N PRO A 21 5.14 1.53 14.75
CA PRO A 21 5.29 2.33 15.96
C PRO A 21 5.86 3.72 15.62
N GLY A 22 5.13 4.78 15.97
CA GLY A 22 5.53 6.17 15.70
C GLY A 22 5.52 6.61 14.23
N LYS A 23 5.06 5.79 13.30
CA LYS A 23 5.01 6.14 11.86
C LYS A 23 3.75 5.58 11.20
N PRO A 24 2.73 6.42 10.92
CA PRO A 24 1.55 5.98 10.19
C PRO A 24 1.95 5.58 8.75
N GLY A 25 1.36 4.47 8.30
CA GLY A 25 1.49 3.99 6.93
C GLY A 25 0.40 4.59 6.04
N LEU A 26 0.54 4.42 4.73
CA LEU A 26 -0.37 5.01 3.75
C LEU A 26 -1.84 4.62 3.97
N LEU A 27 -2.09 3.37 4.37
CA LEU A 27 -3.44 2.86 4.55
C LEU A 27 -3.99 3.10 5.97
N GLY A 28 -3.16 3.57 6.90
CA GLY A 28 -3.58 3.74 8.30
C GLY A 28 -3.93 2.45 9.05
N VAL A 29 -3.66 1.27 8.48
CA VAL A 29 -4.02 -0.03 9.09
C VAL A 29 -2.80 -0.78 9.65
N SER A 30 -3.06 -1.69 10.59
CA SER A 30 -2.05 -2.63 11.08
C SER A 30 -1.65 -3.63 9.99
N ARG A 31 -0.53 -4.33 10.22
CA ARG A 31 -0.06 -5.36 9.28
C ARG A 31 -1.01 -6.55 9.17
N SER A 32 -1.64 -6.96 10.27
CA SER A 32 -2.63 -8.05 10.26
C SER A 32 -3.88 -7.67 9.47
N SER A 33 -4.39 -6.44 9.64
CA SER A 33 -5.52 -5.94 8.85
C SER A 33 -5.18 -5.83 7.37
N PHE A 34 -3.94 -5.45 7.03
CA PHE A 34 -3.49 -5.42 5.65
C PHE A 34 -3.55 -6.80 4.97
N TYR A 35 -3.15 -7.88 5.65
CA TYR A 35 -3.27 -9.22 5.07
C TYR A 35 -4.71 -9.61 4.77
N ARG A 36 -5.69 -9.17 5.59
CA ARG A 36 -7.11 -9.37 5.29
C ARG A 36 -7.58 -8.63 4.05
N LEU A 37 -7.00 -7.46 3.75
CA LEU A 37 -7.29 -6.73 2.51
C LEU A 37 -6.75 -7.47 1.29
N LEU A 38 -5.58 -8.13 1.42
CA LEU A 38 -4.99 -8.94 0.34
C LEU A 38 -5.87 -10.13 -0.06
N ASP A 39 -6.61 -10.70 0.90
CA ASP A 39 -7.56 -11.78 0.66
C ASP A 39 -8.89 -11.29 0.05
N ALA A 40 -9.11 -9.98 0.03
CA ALA A 40 -10.30 -9.33 -0.53
C ALA A 40 -10.00 -8.76 -1.93
N ASP A 41 -9.96 -7.43 -2.07
CA ASP A 41 -9.83 -6.72 -3.35
C ASP A 41 -8.64 -5.73 -3.36
N PHE A 42 -7.61 -5.97 -2.55
CA PHE A 42 -6.43 -5.12 -2.61
C PHE A 42 -5.65 -5.38 -3.91
N PRO A 43 -4.99 -4.36 -4.51
CA PRO A 43 -4.22 -4.54 -5.73
C PRO A 43 -3.22 -5.69 -5.64
N LYS A 44 -3.02 -6.40 -6.76
CA LYS A 44 -2.08 -7.51 -6.82
C LYS A 44 -0.64 -7.01 -6.64
N PRO A 45 0.19 -7.73 -5.85
CA PRO A 45 1.59 -7.36 -5.73
C PRO A 45 2.36 -7.63 -7.03
N ILE A 46 3.41 -6.84 -7.23
CA ILE A 46 4.46 -7.09 -8.21
C ILE A 46 5.74 -7.59 -7.51
N ARG A 47 6.55 -8.34 -8.25
CA ARG A 47 7.83 -8.90 -7.78
C ARG A 47 8.97 -8.34 -8.62
N PRO A 48 9.52 -7.15 -8.28
CA PRO A 48 10.58 -6.52 -9.07
C PRO A 48 11.90 -7.30 -9.01
N LEU A 49 12.11 -8.05 -7.93
CA LEU A 49 13.30 -8.87 -7.68
C LEU A 49 12.89 -10.16 -6.94
N PRO A 50 13.69 -11.24 -7.02
CA PRO A 50 13.49 -12.43 -6.19
C PRO A 50 13.39 -12.06 -4.70
N GLY A 51 12.34 -12.54 -4.03
CA GLY A 51 12.09 -12.25 -2.61
C GLY A 51 11.56 -10.85 -2.29
N VAL A 52 11.43 -9.95 -3.26
CA VAL A 52 10.86 -8.61 -3.05
C VAL A 52 9.41 -8.58 -3.53
N VAL A 53 8.52 -8.17 -2.63
CA VAL A 53 7.10 -7.96 -2.91
C VAL A 53 6.79 -6.49 -2.72
N ALA A 54 6.19 -5.86 -3.72
CA ALA A 54 5.82 -4.45 -3.71
C ALA A 54 4.52 -4.21 -4.49
N TRP A 55 3.97 -3.01 -4.37
CA TRP A 55 2.78 -2.55 -5.08
C TRP A 55 3.10 -1.23 -5.78
N ARG A 56 2.50 -0.98 -6.94
CA ARG A 56 2.61 0.34 -7.56
C ARG A 56 1.83 1.37 -6.74
N ALA A 57 2.39 2.55 -6.57
CA ALA A 57 1.76 3.62 -5.82
C ALA A 57 0.43 4.07 -6.46
N GLY A 58 0.37 4.10 -7.81
CA GLY A 58 -0.84 4.44 -8.55
C GLY A 58 -2.01 3.49 -8.27
N ASP A 59 -1.77 2.17 -8.34
CA ASP A 59 -2.80 1.16 -8.09
C ASP A 59 -3.34 1.27 -6.66
N VAL A 60 -2.45 1.45 -5.68
CA VAL A 60 -2.84 1.62 -4.28
C VAL A 60 -3.65 2.89 -4.08
N ARG A 61 -3.26 4.01 -4.69
CA ARG A 61 -4.04 5.26 -4.62
C ARG A 61 -5.41 5.12 -5.26
N GLN A 62 -5.50 4.45 -6.41
CA GLN A 62 -6.78 4.20 -7.06
C GLN A 62 -7.70 3.37 -6.16
N TRP A 63 -7.17 2.31 -5.55
CA TRP A 63 -7.91 1.51 -4.58
C TRP A 63 -8.39 2.33 -3.38
N ILE A 64 -7.53 3.18 -2.79
CA ILE A 64 -7.90 4.07 -1.68
C ILE A 64 -9.06 4.99 -2.09
N ARG A 65 -8.98 5.61 -3.28
CA ARG A 65 -10.04 6.49 -3.80
C ARG A 65 -11.37 5.74 -4.02
N SER A 66 -11.32 4.48 -4.43
CA SER A 66 -12.53 3.65 -4.60
C SER A 66 -13.17 3.24 -3.27
N HIS A 67 -12.42 3.21 -2.17
CA HIS A 67 -12.88 2.72 -0.86
C HIS A 67 -13.03 3.81 0.21
N SER A 68 -12.60 5.03 -0.08
CA SER A 68 -12.78 6.19 0.79
C SER A 68 -13.88 7.07 0.19
N PRO A 69 -15.13 7.00 0.68
CA PRO A 69 -16.16 7.95 0.26
C PRO A 69 -15.74 9.36 0.73
N SER A 70 -15.89 10.34 -0.17
CA SER A 70 -15.74 11.77 0.14
C SER A 70 -16.62 12.22 1.29
#